data_AF-A0A939W3L6-F1
#
_entry.id   AF-A0A939W3L6-F1
#
_cell.length_a   1.000
_cell.length_b   1.000
_cell.length_c   1.000
_cell.angle_alpha   90.00
_cell.angle_beta   90.00
_cell.angle_gamma   90.00
#
_symmetry.space_group_name_H-M   'P 1'
#
loop_
_entity.id
_entity.type
_entity.pdbx_description
1 polymer ?
#
loop_
_entity_poly.entity_id
_entity_poly.type
_entity_poly.pdbx_seq_one_letter_code
_entity_poly.pdbx_strand_id
1 'polypeptide(L)'
;MAATKKSIKNSRYGLSGNSKKLGVNLWRCFFTAFEKNSASEQNFFLELEMINPALSPSEPLLGFKPRITITEEDLQYALAGTSSASELKSEKIVQPSYVVVRFGKLGAAPRQICSYHSTRNIRFSSKPFSIQMDNKLFAEDQLSGFINITEEDYQKHPEYLCDKGYASWNLRYEIVRDMADGYQNKTERWFPYGIKTNFSGVVSFDGADYIVDPRKCNGYMDRYWGKTFPYDWFHIYSANLQSIISGRVLKDSYFAIQGAFENRLAFMGGFEGADILFPANGNKRLFTCVWDCTQTPSTEDPDEDKLHWSVSINSKLWVIDIDLYCRIRELANRTLELPEGNRKILNVVQGASGTGEIKLFKKARKTLEQIEYANITNAVCEFGHEEDGVI
;
A
#
# COMPACT_ATOMS: atom_id res chain seq x y z
N MET A 1 -21.18 -13.44 5.57
CA MET A 1 -21.83 -12.52 6.53
C MET A 1 -21.75 -11.14 5.91
N ALA A 2 -22.90 -10.51 5.59
CA ALA A 2 -22.91 -9.20 4.93
C ALA A 2 -22.03 -8.16 5.67
N ALA A 3 -21.27 -7.37 4.91
CA ALA A 3 -20.43 -6.29 5.42
C ALA A 3 -21.21 -5.42 6.42
N THR A 4 -20.62 -5.17 7.60
CA THR A 4 -21.30 -4.39 8.63
C THR A 4 -21.59 -2.97 8.11
N LYS A 5 -22.70 -2.33 8.53
CA LYS A 5 -22.98 -0.92 8.19
C LYS A 5 -21.83 0.04 8.56
N LYS A 6 -20.92 -0.38 9.47
CA LYS A 6 -19.74 0.37 9.90
C LYS A 6 -18.60 0.25 8.87
N SER A 7 -18.35 -0.91 8.28
CA SER A 7 -17.32 -1.09 7.24
C SER A 7 -17.63 -0.28 5.97
N ILE A 8 -18.91 -0.18 5.58
CA ILE A 8 -19.37 0.65 4.44
C ILE A 8 -19.14 2.15 4.66
N LYS A 9 -19.13 2.65 5.91
CA LYS A 9 -18.80 4.06 6.17
C LYS A 9 -17.30 4.33 6.01
N ASN A 10 -16.49 3.33 6.31
CA ASN A 10 -15.04 3.41 6.32
C ASN A 10 -14.41 3.37 4.92
N SER A 11 -15.12 2.80 3.94
CA SER A 11 -14.75 2.89 2.52
C SER A 11 -14.94 4.29 1.94
N ARG A 12 -15.68 5.18 2.61
CA ARG A 12 -16.03 6.50 2.07
C ARG A 12 -14.84 7.46 2.02
N TYR A 13 -15.00 8.46 1.17
CA TYR A 13 -14.07 9.57 0.98
C TYR A 13 -13.74 10.31 2.29
N GLY A 14 -12.46 10.35 2.65
CA GLY A 14 -11.97 10.84 3.94
C GLY A 14 -11.60 12.33 4.04
N LEU A 15 -11.35 13.04 2.92
CA LEU A 15 -10.89 14.44 2.96
C LEU A 15 -12.07 15.41 3.04
N SER A 16 -11.92 16.51 3.78
CA SER A 16 -12.95 17.54 3.96
C SER A 16 -12.35 18.95 4.07
N GLY A 17 -13.10 19.97 3.64
CA GLY A 17 -12.65 21.36 3.68
C GLY A 17 -11.29 21.58 3.01
N ASN A 18 -10.37 22.25 3.72
CA ASN A 18 -9.05 22.60 3.21
C ASN A 18 -8.13 21.39 2.96
N SER A 19 -8.35 20.23 3.60
CA SER A 19 -7.52 19.04 3.34
C SER A 19 -7.71 18.47 1.94
N LYS A 20 -8.73 18.91 1.20
CA LYS A 20 -8.86 18.57 -0.22
C LYS A 20 -7.90 19.33 -1.13
N LYS A 21 -7.34 20.47 -0.68
CA LYS A 21 -6.36 21.26 -1.45
C LYS A 21 -4.91 20.84 -1.17
N LEU A 22 -4.69 20.22 -0.02
CA LEU A 22 -3.41 19.69 0.42
C LEU A 22 -3.67 18.41 1.22
N GLY A 23 -3.62 17.27 0.53
CA GLY A 23 -3.90 15.98 1.11
C GLY A 23 -3.98 14.83 0.12
N VAL A 24 -3.91 13.63 0.70
CA VAL A 24 -3.99 12.36 -0.01
C VAL A 24 -5.17 11.53 0.50
N ASN A 25 -5.80 10.78 -0.41
CA ASN A 25 -6.82 9.80 -0.12
C ASN A 25 -6.47 8.49 -0.82
N LEU A 26 -6.27 7.43 -0.06
CA LEU A 26 -5.71 6.17 -0.53
C LEU A 26 -6.62 5.00 -0.14
N TRP A 27 -6.93 4.16 -1.12
CA TRP A 27 -7.57 2.87 -0.93
C TRP A 27 -6.63 1.82 -1.47
N ARG A 28 -6.33 0.79 -0.67
CA ARG A 28 -5.49 -0.32 -1.12
C ARG A 28 -6.18 -1.64 -0.87
N CYS A 29 -5.96 -2.54 -1.81
CA CYS A 29 -6.44 -3.92 -1.77
C CYS A 29 -5.26 -4.82 -2.12
N PHE A 30 -5.06 -5.87 -1.34
CA PHE A 30 -4.09 -6.92 -1.62
C PHE A 30 -4.84 -8.23 -1.67
N PHE A 31 -4.51 -9.08 -2.63
CA PHE A 31 -5.17 -10.36 -2.80
C PHE A 31 -4.27 -11.36 -3.53
N THR A 32 -4.59 -12.63 -3.35
CA THR A 32 -3.90 -13.74 -3.99
C THR A 32 -4.78 -14.31 -5.10
N ALA A 33 -4.19 -14.60 -6.25
CA ALA A 33 -4.84 -15.25 -7.38
C ALA A 33 -4.03 -16.47 -7.84
N PHE A 34 -4.64 -17.34 -8.63
CA PHE A 34 -4.02 -18.56 -9.14
C PHE A 34 -4.02 -18.56 -10.66
N GLU A 35 -2.85 -18.72 -11.27
CA GLU A 35 -2.74 -18.78 -12.72
C GLU A 35 -3.56 -19.97 -13.26
N LYS A 36 -4.37 -19.73 -14.30
CA LYS A 36 -5.36 -20.70 -14.80
C LYS A 36 -4.75 -22.01 -15.28
N ASN A 37 -3.54 -21.97 -15.84
CA ASN A 37 -2.89 -23.13 -16.44
C ASN A 37 -1.99 -23.90 -15.47
N SER A 38 -1.16 -23.20 -14.71
CA SER A 38 -0.18 -23.81 -13.80
C SER A 38 -0.71 -24.02 -12.38
N ALA A 39 -1.83 -23.37 -12.02
CA ALA A 39 -2.31 -23.22 -10.65
C ALA A 39 -1.28 -22.58 -9.70
N SER A 40 -0.24 -21.93 -10.24
CA SER A 40 0.74 -21.19 -9.44
C SER A 40 0.08 -20.02 -8.73
N GLU A 41 0.49 -19.79 -7.50
CA GLU A 41 0.00 -18.70 -6.68
C GLU A 41 0.69 -17.39 -7.05
N GLN A 42 -0.09 -16.31 -7.15
CA GLN A 42 0.41 -14.98 -7.49
C GLN A 42 -0.28 -13.91 -6.64
N ASN A 43 0.51 -13.06 -5.98
CA ASN A 43 0.01 -11.95 -5.20
C ASN A 43 -0.09 -10.68 -6.05
N PHE A 44 -1.19 -9.95 -5.87
CA PHE A 44 -1.49 -8.70 -6.55
C PHE A 44 -1.91 -7.62 -5.55
N PHE A 45 -1.74 -6.37 -5.96
CA PHE A 45 -2.36 -5.22 -5.30
C PHE A 45 -3.12 -4.35 -6.30
N LEU A 46 -4.15 -3.69 -5.79
CA LEU A 46 -4.92 -2.67 -6.50
C LEU A 46 -5.08 -1.46 -5.58
N GLU A 47 -4.69 -0.31 -6.10
CA GLU A 47 -4.68 0.95 -5.37
C GLU A 47 -5.45 2.03 -6.13
N LEU A 48 -6.19 2.84 -5.38
CA LEU A 48 -6.75 4.10 -5.83
C LEU A 48 -6.21 5.21 -4.93
N GLU A 49 -5.51 6.16 -5.51
CA GLU A 49 -4.94 7.32 -4.83
C GLU A 49 -5.52 8.61 -5.43
N MET A 50 -5.83 9.57 -4.57
CA MET A 50 -6.23 10.92 -4.95
C MET A 50 -5.35 11.95 -4.24
N ILE A 51 -4.65 12.78 -5.00
CA ILE A 51 -3.81 13.86 -4.49
C ILE A 51 -4.43 15.21 -4.79
N ASN A 52 -4.50 16.07 -3.77
CA ASN A 52 -4.99 17.45 -3.81
C ASN A 52 -6.24 17.65 -4.68
N PRO A 53 -7.32 16.89 -4.44
CA PRO A 53 -8.41 16.78 -5.40
C PRO A 53 -9.27 18.04 -5.59
N ALA A 54 -9.13 19.05 -4.72
CA ALA A 54 -9.80 20.34 -4.89
C ALA A 54 -9.05 21.32 -5.79
N LEU A 55 -7.80 21.06 -6.18
CA LEU A 55 -7.10 21.88 -7.19
C LEU A 55 -7.70 21.64 -8.58
N SER A 56 -8.08 20.40 -8.87
CA SER A 56 -8.93 19.98 -10.00
C SER A 56 -8.60 20.63 -11.35
N PRO A 57 -7.35 20.48 -11.85
CA PRO A 57 -6.97 20.86 -13.22
C PRO A 57 -7.77 20.05 -14.26
N SER A 58 -7.79 20.49 -15.51
CA SER A 58 -8.45 19.75 -16.60
C SER A 58 -7.74 18.42 -16.92
N GLU A 59 -6.41 18.42 -16.84
CA GLU A 59 -5.55 17.25 -17.04
C GLU A 59 -4.88 16.85 -15.71
N PRO A 60 -4.51 15.57 -15.52
CA PRO A 60 -3.76 15.15 -14.34
C PRO A 60 -2.44 15.93 -14.24
N LEU A 61 -2.19 16.54 -13.09
CA LEU A 61 -1.00 17.34 -12.86
C LEU A 61 -0.05 16.57 -11.95
N LEU A 62 0.99 15.96 -12.51
CA LEU A 62 2.07 15.33 -11.76
C LEU A 62 3.18 16.37 -11.51
N GLY A 63 3.60 16.56 -10.27
CA GLY A 63 4.65 17.53 -9.95
C GLY A 63 6.03 17.12 -10.48
N PHE A 64 6.24 15.81 -10.68
CA PHE A 64 7.45 15.24 -11.30
C PHE A 64 7.68 15.62 -12.76
N LYS A 65 6.62 15.95 -13.50
CA LYS A 65 6.74 16.22 -14.94
C LYS A 65 7.67 17.41 -15.21
N PRO A 66 8.78 17.22 -15.96
CA PRO A 66 9.61 18.32 -16.40
C PRO A 66 8.79 19.35 -17.16
N ARG A 67 8.87 20.62 -16.76
CA ARG A 67 8.13 21.73 -17.43
C ARG A 67 9.00 22.62 -18.30
N ILE A 68 10.31 22.42 -18.27
CA ILE A 68 11.23 23.08 -19.19
C ILE A 68 11.53 22.09 -20.31
N THR A 69 11.27 22.51 -21.55
CA THR A 69 11.81 21.84 -22.73
C THR A 69 13.13 22.51 -23.04
N ILE A 70 14.24 21.80 -22.89
CA ILE A 70 15.58 22.33 -23.21
C ILE A 70 15.81 22.10 -24.70
N THR A 71 15.96 23.17 -25.47
CA THR A 71 16.29 23.09 -26.90
C THR A 71 17.81 22.96 -27.11
N GLU A 72 18.25 22.60 -28.32
CA GLU A 72 19.69 22.60 -28.67
C GLU A 72 20.31 24.00 -28.55
N GLU A 73 19.55 25.05 -28.87
CA GLU A 73 19.97 26.43 -28.71
C GLU A 73 20.15 26.80 -27.22
N ASP A 74 19.25 26.34 -26.35
CA ASP A 74 19.35 26.53 -24.90
C ASP A 74 20.61 25.88 -24.31
N LEU A 75 20.98 24.70 -24.80
CA LEU A 75 22.24 24.03 -24.45
C LEU A 75 23.45 24.86 -24.89
N GLN A 76 23.42 25.45 -26.08
CA GLN A 76 24.49 26.32 -26.57
C GLN A 76 24.61 27.60 -25.74
N TYR A 77 23.49 28.24 -25.37
CA TYR A 77 23.50 29.41 -24.48
C TYR A 77 24.01 29.09 -23.08
N ALA A 78 23.65 27.92 -22.54
CA ALA A 78 24.14 27.43 -21.25
C ALA A 78 25.66 27.18 -21.27
N LEU A 79 26.18 26.58 -22.34
CA LEU A 79 27.63 26.36 -22.54
C LEU A 79 28.39 27.67 -22.76
N ALA A 80 27.76 28.68 -23.38
CA ALA A 80 28.35 29.99 -23.63
C ALA A 80 28.34 30.93 -22.42
N GLY A 81 27.71 30.55 -21.29
CA GLY A 81 27.73 31.32 -20.04
C GLY A 81 26.99 32.67 -20.10
N THR A 82 26.00 32.82 -20.99
CA THR A 82 25.25 34.08 -21.16
C THR A 82 24.21 34.27 -20.06
N SER A 83 23.74 35.50 -19.86
CA SER A 83 22.68 35.83 -18.88
C SER A 83 21.39 35.03 -19.11
N SER A 84 21.11 34.64 -20.36
CA SER A 84 20.00 33.76 -20.76
C SER A 84 20.08 32.37 -20.12
N ALA A 85 21.29 31.89 -19.80
CA ALA A 85 21.50 30.61 -19.11
C ALA A 85 21.05 30.63 -17.64
N SER A 86 20.81 31.81 -17.05
CA SER A 86 20.33 31.94 -15.67
C SER A 86 18.80 31.85 -15.57
N GLU A 87 18.07 32.26 -16.62
CA GLU A 87 16.61 32.15 -16.70
C GLU A 87 16.15 30.72 -17.09
N LEU A 88 17.01 29.98 -17.80
CA LEU A 88 16.85 28.54 -18.10
C LEU A 88 16.78 27.64 -16.86
N LYS A 89 17.10 28.15 -15.66
CA LYS A 89 17.33 27.32 -14.46
C LYS A 89 16.16 27.21 -13.49
N SER A 90 15.10 28.02 -13.58
CA SER A 90 13.98 27.90 -12.65
C SER A 90 12.84 27.09 -13.26
N GLU A 91 12.93 25.77 -13.15
CA GLU A 91 11.78 24.94 -13.45
C GLU A 91 10.60 25.29 -12.55
N LYS A 92 9.42 25.47 -13.15
CA LYS A 92 8.21 25.72 -12.40
C LYS A 92 7.80 24.45 -11.65
N ILE A 93 8.16 24.37 -10.38
CA ILE A 93 7.60 23.38 -9.46
C ILE A 93 6.09 23.65 -9.37
N VAL A 94 5.30 22.59 -9.55
CA VAL A 94 3.85 22.67 -9.33
C VAL A 94 3.45 21.74 -8.21
N GLN A 95 2.34 22.08 -7.58
CA GLN A 95 1.68 21.19 -6.65
C GLN A 95 0.91 20.11 -7.44
N PRO A 96 1.11 18.82 -7.13
CA PRO A 96 0.44 17.74 -7.85
C PRO A 96 -1.08 17.76 -7.61
N SER A 97 -1.86 17.31 -8.58
CA SER A 97 -3.30 17.10 -8.45
C SER A 97 -3.78 16.10 -9.49
N TYR A 98 -4.11 14.90 -9.04
CA TYR A 98 -4.56 13.81 -9.90
C TYR A 98 -5.30 12.74 -9.08
N VAL A 99 -5.95 11.84 -9.81
CA VAL A 99 -6.36 10.52 -9.34
C VAL A 99 -5.55 9.48 -10.11
N VAL A 100 -5.00 8.49 -9.42
CA VAL A 100 -4.29 7.39 -10.06
C VAL A 100 -4.84 6.07 -9.59
N VAL A 101 -4.98 5.14 -10.53
CA VAL A 101 -5.23 3.73 -10.24
C VAL A 101 -3.96 2.96 -10.54
N ARG A 102 -3.47 2.22 -9.56
CA ARG A 102 -2.29 1.35 -9.71
C ARG A 102 -2.72 -0.10 -9.60
N PHE A 103 -2.28 -0.93 -10.52
CA PHE A 103 -2.42 -2.38 -10.44
C PHE A 103 -1.04 -2.99 -10.53
N GLY A 104 -0.70 -3.91 -9.62
CA GLY A 104 0.62 -4.49 -9.62
C GLY A 104 0.68 -5.93 -9.17
N LYS A 105 1.72 -6.61 -9.66
CA LYS A 105 2.11 -7.97 -9.38
C LYS A 105 3.31 -7.94 -8.43
N LEU A 106 3.27 -8.70 -7.34
CA LEU A 106 4.33 -8.77 -6.33
C LEU A 106 4.99 -10.16 -6.33
N GLY A 107 6.24 -10.28 -5.88
CA GLY A 107 6.98 -11.54 -5.97
C GLY A 107 7.88 -11.60 -7.20
N ALA A 108 7.98 -12.76 -7.86
CA ALA A 108 8.89 -12.93 -8.99
C ALA A 108 8.58 -11.97 -10.15
N ALA A 109 9.60 -11.20 -10.57
CA ALA A 109 9.50 -10.12 -11.54
C ALA A 109 8.36 -9.16 -11.20
N PRO A 110 8.50 -8.41 -10.08
CA PRO A 110 7.46 -7.51 -9.62
C PRO A 110 7.25 -6.37 -10.64
N ARG A 111 6.01 -5.91 -10.76
CA ARG A 111 5.63 -4.91 -11.76
C ARG A 111 4.44 -4.09 -11.29
N GLN A 112 4.42 -2.80 -11.62
CA GLN A 112 3.32 -1.90 -11.32
C GLN A 112 2.95 -1.08 -12.55
N ILE A 113 1.67 -1.09 -12.95
CA ILE A 113 1.16 -0.20 -14.00
C ILE A 113 0.19 0.81 -13.41
N CYS A 114 0.22 2.04 -13.93
CA CYS A 114 -0.56 3.16 -13.41
C CYS A 114 -1.42 3.80 -14.50
N SER A 115 -2.53 4.41 -14.09
CA SER A 115 -3.39 5.19 -14.98
C SER A 115 -3.83 6.46 -14.25
N TYR A 116 -3.34 7.60 -14.74
CA TYR A 116 -3.55 8.92 -14.15
C TYR A 116 -4.76 9.62 -14.80
N HIS A 117 -5.54 10.30 -13.96
CA HIS A 117 -6.78 10.96 -14.35
C HIS A 117 -6.91 12.31 -13.65
N SER A 118 -7.54 13.28 -14.32
CA SER A 118 -8.03 14.48 -13.65
C SER A 118 -9.18 14.13 -12.70
N THR A 119 -9.25 14.81 -11.56
CA THR A 119 -10.38 14.72 -10.64
C THR A 119 -11.71 15.16 -11.24
N ARG A 120 -11.69 15.94 -12.33
CA ARG A 120 -12.91 16.32 -13.08
C ARG A 120 -13.55 15.13 -13.79
N ASN A 121 -12.78 14.10 -14.09
CA ASN A 121 -13.24 12.91 -14.81
C ASN A 121 -13.79 11.84 -13.86
N ILE A 122 -13.85 12.13 -12.56
CA ILE A 122 -14.26 11.18 -11.53
C ILE A 122 -15.75 11.37 -11.20
N ARG A 123 -16.51 10.29 -11.30
CA ARG A 123 -17.89 10.24 -10.81
C ARG A 123 -17.91 9.58 -9.45
N PHE A 124 -18.33 10.34 -8.44
CA PHE A 124 -18.40 9.90 -7.06
C PHE A 124 -19.86 9.76 -6.61
N SER A 125 -20.20 8.61 -6.04
CA SER A 125 -21.43 8.39 -5.27
C SER A 125 -21.05 8.00 -3.84
N SER A 126 -21.80 8.51 -2.86
CA SER A 126 -21.58 8.20 -1.44
C SER A 126 -22.51 7.12 -0.88
N LYS A 127 -23.64 6.85 -1.57
CA LYS A 127 -24.69 5.91 -1.16
C LYS A 127 -25.45 5.37 -2.40
N PRO A 128 -25.15 4.15 -2.88
CA PRO A 128 -24.01 3.33 -2.47
C PRO A 128 -22.69 4.03 -2.79
N PHE A 129 -21.64 3.73 -2.04
CA PHE A 129 -20.30 4.21 -2.34
C PHE A 129 -19.84 3.66 -3.68
N SER A 130 -19.45 4.56 -4.59
CA SER A 130 -18.80 4.20 -5.84
C SER A 130 -17.91 5.32 -6.34
N ILE A 131 -16.76 4.97 -6.89
CA ILE A 131 -15.86 5.85 -7.61
C ILE A 131 -15.68 5.25 -9.00
N GLN A 132 -16.06 6.02 -10.01
CA GLN A 132 -15.92 5.63 -11.41
C GLN A 132 -15.04 6.63 -12.14
N MET A 133 -14.13 6.12 -12.96
CA MET A 133 -13.28 6.92 -13.84
C MET A 133 -12.96 6.12 -15.09
N ASP A 134 -13.31 6.68 -16.24
CA ASP A 134 -13.14 6.01 -17.53
C ASP A 134 -13.71 4.57 -17.51
N ASN A 135 -12.85 3.57 -17.63
CA ASN A 135 -13.17 2.15 -17.63
C ASN A 135 -13.00 1.47 -16.24
N LYS A 136 -12.79 2.22 -15.16
CA LYS A 136 -12.49 1.69 -13.82
C LYS A 136 -13.62 1.98 -12.84
N LEU A 137 -13.90 1.01 -11.97
CA LEU A 137 -14.93 1.06 -10.94
C LEU A 137 -14.37 0.58 -9.60
N PHE A 138 -14.53 1.40 -8.57
CA PHE A 138 -14.36 1.04 -7.17
C PHE A 138 -15.70 1.21 -6.45
N ALA A 139 -16.38 0.12 -6.13
CA ALA A 139 -17.69 0.10 -5.46
C ALA A 139 -17.65 -0.65 -4.13
N GLU A 140 -18.75 -0.68 -3.39
CA GLU A 140 -18.88 -1.37 -2.09
C GLU A 140 -18.66 -2.88 -2.13
N ASP A 141 -18.86 -3.53 -3.28
CA ASP A 141 -18.76 -4.99 -3.45
C ASP A 141 -18.01 -5.41 -4.73
N GLN A 142 -17.55 -4.46 -5.53
CA GLN A 142 -16.94 -4.71 -6.83
C GLN A 142 -15.77 -3.76 -7.12
N LEU A 143 -14.70 -4.33 -7.68
CA LEU A 143 -13.56 -3.62 -8.24
C LEU A 143 -13.37 -4.11 -9.68
N SER A 144 -13.41 -3.23 -10.67
CA SER A 144 -13.21 -3.64 -12.06
C SER A 144 -12.53 -2.58 -12.91
N GLY A 145 -11.86 -2.99 -13.98
CA GLY A 145 -11.29 -2.11 -14.98
C GLY A 145 -10.13 -2.73 -15.74
N PHE A 146 -9.44 -1.91 -16.52
CA PHE A 146 -8.17 -2.28 -17.13
C PHE A 146 -7.22 -1.08 -17.24
N ILE A 147 -5.93 -1.38 -17.36
CA ILE A 147 -4.85 -0.45 -17.66
C ILE A 147 -4.02 -1.08 -18.78
N ASN A 148 -3.69 -0.30 -19.80
CA ASN A 148 -2.79 -0.69 -20.87
C ASN A 148 -1.81 0.46 -21.08
N ILE A 149 -0.54 0.23 -20.79
CA ILE A 149 0.55 1.18 -21.02
C ILE A 149 1.45 0.58 -22.08
N THR A 150 1.39 1.15 -23.29
CA THR A 150 2.22 0.72 -24.41
C THR A 150 3.66 1.21 -24.23
N GLU A 151 4.59 0.69 -25.04
CA GLU A 151 5.96 1.23 -25.08
C GLU A 151 5.95 2.72 -25.44
N GLU A 152 5.12 3.11 -26.40
CA GLU A 152 5.01 4.50 -26.85
C GLU A 152 4.51 5.41 -25.73
N ASP A 153 3.50 4.98 -24.96
CA ASP A 153 2.98 5.74 -23.82
C ASP A 153 4.03 5.87 -22.72
N TYR A 154 4.75 4.78 -22.42
CA TYR A 154 5.81 4.76 -21.42
C TYR A 154 6.95 5.74 -21.76
N GLN A 155 7.38 5.77 -23.02
CA GLN A 155 8.42 6.71 -23.48
C GLN A 155 7.92 8.16 -23.53
N LYS A 156 6.63 8.39 -23.83
CA LYS A 156 6.02 9.73 -23.87
C LYS A 156 5.73 10.32 -22.49
N HIS A 157 5.56 9.45 -21.49
CA HIS A 157 5.21 9.84 -20.13
C HIS A 157 6.21 9.29 -19.10
N PRO A 158 7.49 9.69 -19.17
CA PRO A 158 8.50 9.27 -18.20
C PRO A 158 8.17 9.76 -16.78
N GLU A 159 7.30 10.77 -16.62
CA GLU A 159 6.79 11.21 -15.33
C GLU A 159 5.83 10.22 -14.64
N TYR A 160 5.33 9.21 -15.37
CA TYR A 160 4.47 8.19 -14.78
C TYR A 160 5.33 7.22 -13.98
N LEU A 161 5.06 7.15 -12.68
CA LEU A 161 5.78 6.31 -11.73
C LEU A 161 5.33 4.84 -11.86
N CYS A 162 5.46 4.27 -13.05
CA CYS A 162 4.99 2.92 -13.39
C CYS A 162 5.74 2.29 -14.55
N ASP A 163 5.56 0.99 -14.69
CA ASP A 163 6.04 0.19 -15.82
C ASP A 163 5.04 0.23 -16.99
N LYS A 164 5.51 -0.23 -18.15
CA LYS A 164 4.65 -0.65 -19.27
C LYS A 164 3.98 -1.99 -18.99
N GLY A 165 2.85 -2.25 -19.63
CA GLY A 165 2.17 -3.55 -19.55
C GLY A 165 0.66 -3.44 -19.57
N TYR A 166 0.01 -4.57 -19.33
CA TYR A 166 -1.44 -4.72 -19.36
C TYR A 166 -1.96 -5.40 -18.09
N ALA A 167 -3.01 -4.85 -17.50
CA ALA A 167 -3.81 -5.56 -16.52
C ALA A 167 -5.30 -5.28 -16.74
N SER A 168 -6.12 -6.30 -16.60
CA SER A 168 -7.57 -6.18 -16.46
C SER A 168 -8.04 -7.00 -15.28
N TRP A 169 -9.02 -6.49 -14.56
CA TRP A 169 -9.58 -7.15 -13.39
C TRP A 169 -11.10 -6.98 -13.36
N ASN A 170 -11.77 -8.01 -12.85
CA ASN A 170 -13.17 -7.96 -12.47
C ASN A 170 -13.33 -8.79 -11.21
N LEU A 171 -13.33 -8.10 -10.07
CA LEU A 171 -13.30 -8.67 -8.74
C LEU A 171 -14.57 -8.28 -7.99
N ARG A 172 -15.11 -9.24 -7.25
CA ARG A 172 -16.04 -9.01 -6.15
C ARG A 172 -15.34 -9.26 -4.83
N TYR A 173 -15.79 -8.58 -3.79
CA TYR A 173 -15.22 -8.77 -2.46
C TYR A 173 -16.26 -8.75 -1.34
N GLU A 174 -15.98 -9.50 -0.28
CA GLU A 174 -16.75 -9.51 0.96
C GLU A 174 -15.79 -9.32 2.13
N ILE A 175 -16.01 -8.26 2.92
CA ILE A 175 -15.24 -8.00 4.14
C ILE A 175 -15.71 -9.00 5.21
N VAL A 176 -14.82 -9.93 5.58
CA VAL A 176 -15.08 -10.94 6.62
C VAL A 176 -14.85 -10.34 8.01
N ARG A 177 -13.77 -9.57 8.17
CA ARG A 177 -13.47 -8.82 9.40
C ARG A 177 -12.93 -7.44 9.08
N ASP A 178 -13.44 -6.44 9.80
CA ASP A 178 -12.91 -5.08 9.85
C ASP A 178 -12.21 -4.85 11.19
N MET A 179 -11.17 -3.99 11.19
CA MET A 179 -10.49 -3.53 12.41
C MET A 179 -10.15 -2.04 12.25
N ALA A 180 -11.20 -1.22 12.14
CA ALA A 180 -11.06 0.18 11.76
C ALA A 180 -10.49 1.12 12.85
N ASP A 181 -9.97 0.54 13.93
CA ASP A 181 -9.38 1.15 15.12
C ASP A 181 -7.85 1.30 14.99
N GLY A 182 -7.36 1.57 13.78
CA GLY A 182 -5.96 1.88 13.51
C GLY A 182 -5.54 3.25 14.04
N TYR A 183 -4.65 3.94 13.33
CA TYR A 183 -4.24 5.29 13.69
C TYR A 183 -5.25 6.34 13.26
N GLN A 184 -5.54 7.31 14.13
CA GLN A 184 -6.35 8.47 13.80
C GLN A 184 -5.95 9.70 14.62
N ASN A 185 -5.80 10.85 13.97
CA ASN A 185 -5.78 12.14 14.64
C ASN A 185 -6.76 13.12 13.95
N LYS A 186 -6.61 14.42 14.19
CA LYS A 186 -7.50 15.44 13.60
C LYS A 186 -7.34 15.60 12.09
N THR A 187 -6.19 15.23 11.54
CA THR A 187 -5.77 15.54 10.16
C THR A 187 -5.51 14.30 9.31
N GLU A 188 -5.27 13.15 9.93
CA GLU A 188 -4.97 11.91 9.21
C GLU A 188 -5.59 10.69 9.88
N ARG A 189 -5.71 9.61 9.11
CA ARG A 189 -6.21 8.32 9.58
C ARG A 189 -5.69 7.18 8.69
N TRP A 190 -5.17 6.13 9.31
CA TRP A 190 -4.75 4.88 8.66
C TRP A 190 -5.33 3.68 9.41
N PHE A 191 -6.06 2.81 8.73
CA PHE A 191 -6.66 1.63 9.36
C PHE A 191 -7.03 0.56 8.33
N PRO A 192 -7.05 -0.72 8.71
CA PRO A 192 -7.59 -1.79 7.90
C PRO A 192 -9.12 -1.82 8.02
N TYR A 193 -9.81 -1.49 6.93
CA TYR A 193 -11.27 -1.60 6.88
C TYR A 193 -11.75 -2.98 6.39
N GLY A 194 -10.84 -3.80 5.88
CA GLY A 194 -11.05 -5.21 5.61
C GLY A 194 -9.77 -5.98 5.91
N ILE A 195 -9.44 -6.17 7.19
CA ILE A 195 -8.24 -6.91 7.61
C ILE A 195 -8.29 -8.38 7.16
N LYS A 196 -9.49 -8.93 7.00
CA LYS A 196 -9.72 -10.20 6.33
C LYS A 196 -10.86 -10.02 5.32
N THR A 197 -10.54 -10.21 4.05
CA THR A 197 -11.45 -9.97 2.94
C THR A 197 -11.40 -11.15 1.97
N ASN A 198 -12.57 -11.65 1.58
CA ASN A 198 -12.66 -12.66 0.55
C ASN A 198 -12.82 -11.97 -0.80
N PHE A 199 -11.86 -12.15 -1.71
CA PHE A 199 -12.00 -11.71 -3.09
C PHE A 199 -12.41 -12.87 -4.00
N SER A 200 -13.12 -12.58 -5.07
CA SER A 200 -13.47 -13.55 -6.09
C SER A 200 -13.51 -12.89 -7.46
N GLY A 201 -13.17 -13.62 -8.52
CA GLY A 201 -13.23 -13.09 -9.88
C GLY A 201 -12.01 -13.46 -10.70
N VAL A 202 -11.67 -12.59 -11.65
CA VAL A 202 -10.60 -12.84 -12.61
C VAL A 202 -9.67 -11.63 -12.75
N VAL A 203 -8.42 -11.93 -13.05
CA VAL A 203 -7.39 -10.97 -13.42
C VAL A 203 -6.69 -11.49 -14.66
N SER A 204 -6.46 -10.63 -15.64
CA SER A 204 -5.55 -10.88 -16.75
C SER A 204 -4.37 -9.91 -16.60
N PHE A 205 -3.14 -10.40 -16.61
CA PHE A 205 -1.93 -9.60 -16.44
C PHE A 205 -0.86 -10.06 -17.42
N ASP A 206 -0.41 -9.16 -18.31
CA ASP A 206 0.60 -9.40 -19.36
C ASP A 206 0.41 -10.75 -20.11
N GLY A 207 -0.82 -11.04 -20.52
CA GLY A 207 -1.17 -12.24 -21.30
C GLY A 207 -1.42 -13.52 -20.49
N ALA A 208 -1.22 -13.49 -19.17
CA ALA A 208 -1.58 -14.58 -18.27
C ALA A 208 -2.93 -14.31 -17.58
N ASP A 209 -3.76 -15.35 -17.46
CA ASP A 209 -5.06 -15.30 -16.79
C ASP A 209 -5.00 -15.95 -15.41
N TYR A 210 -5.62 -15.29 -14.44
CA TYR A 210 -5.64 -15.70 -13.04
C TYR A 210 -7.07 -15.74 -12.51
N ILE A 211 -7.33 -16.73 -11.66
CA ILE A 211 -8.59 -16.92 -10.94
C ILE A 211 -8.38 -16.53 -9.49
N VAL A 212 -9.23 -15.67 -8.97
CA VAL A 212 -9.28 -15.35 -7.55
C VAL A 212 -10.36 -16.23 -6.90
N ASP A 213 -9.93 -17.21 -6.10
CA ASP A 213 -10.85 -18.09 -5.35
C ASP A 213 -11.02 -17.55 -3.92
N PRO A 214 -12.25 -17.18 -3.49
CA PRO A 214 -12.51 -16.61 -2.17
C PRO A 214 -12.16 -17.54 -1.01
N ARG A 215 -11.97 -18.85 -1.26
CA ARG A 215 -11.58 -19.83 -0.23
C ARG A 215 -10.08 -19.95 -0.03
N LYS A 216 -9.29 -19.45 -0.99
CA LYS A 216 -7.82 -19.54 -1.00
C LYS A 216 -7.14 -18.17 -0.99
N CYS A 217 -7.87 -17.10 -1.26
CA CYS A 217 -7.35 -15.75 -1.32
C CYS A 217 -6.94 -15.24 0.08
N ASN A 218 -5.72 -14.71 0.20
CA ASN A 218 -5.28 -13.94 1.37
C ASN A 218 -5.59 -12.46 1.12
N GLY A 219 -6.85 -12.07 1.37
CA GLY A 219 -7.33 -10.73 1.02
C GLY A 219 -7.26 -9.72 2.15
N TYR A 220 -6.76 -8.52 1.83
CA TYR A 220 -6.60 -7.39 2.74
C TYR A 220 -7.02 -6.09 2.09
N MET A 221 -7.62 -5.20 2.89
CA MET A 221 -7.98 -3.85 2.46
C MET A 221 -7.72 -2.83 3.57
N ASP A 222 -7.08 -1.73 3.20
CA ASP A 222 -6.87 -0.61 4.10
C ASP A 222 -7.07 0.76 3.44
N ARG A 223 -7.17 1.76 4.32
CA ARG A 223 -7.42 3.15 3.95
C ARG A 223 -6.38 4.01 4.61
N TYR A 224 -5.89 4.98 3.84
CA TYR A 224 -5.17 6.12 4.36
C TYR A 224 -5.81 7.41 3.87
N TRP A 225 -5.91 8.42 4.72
CA TRP A 225 -6.05 9.79 4.28
C TRP A 225 -5.37 10.73 5.25
N GLY A 226 -4.78 11.80 4.73
CA GLY A 226 -3.95 12.71 5.50
C GLY A 226 -3.61 13.97 4.72
N LYS A 227 -2.90 14.91 5.36
CA LYS A 227 -2.32 16.08 4.68
C LYS A 227 -1.11 15.69 3.81
N THR A 228 -0.35 14.71 4.27
CA THR A 228 0.81 14.09 3.61
C THR A 228 0.84 12.62 3.96
N PHE A 229 1.86 11.85 3.55
CA PHE A 229 2.07 10.48 4.00
C PHE A 229 2.88 10.43 5.31
N PRO A 230 2.85 9.33 6.08
CA PRO A 230 3.79 9.16 7.18
C PRO A 230 5.24 9.23 6.69
N TYR A 231 6.11 9.97 7.41
CA TYR A 231 7.53 10.12 7.04
C TYR A 231 8.25 8.78 6.92
N ASP A 232 8.02 7.91 7.90
CA ASP A 232 8.46 6.52 7.89
C ASP A 232 7.24 5.64 7.57
N TRP A 233 7.30 4.99 6.42
CA TRP A 233 6.32 4.01 5.99
C TRP A 233 6.70 2.64 6.51
N PHE A 234 5.85 2.05 7.35
CA PHE A 234 6.02 0.70 7.85
C PHE A 234 4.68 -0.01 7.82
N HIS A 235 4.58 -1.11 7.08
CA HIS A 235 3.34 -1.87 6.98
C HIS A 235 3.64 -3.36 6.91
N ILE A 236 2.93 -4.11 7.76
CA ILE A 236 2.94 -5.58 7.71
C ILE A 236 1.51 -6.06 7.78
N TYR A 237 1.18 -7.09 7.00
CA TYR A 237 -0.09 -7.80 7.12
C TYR A 237 0.08 -9.29 6.79
N SER A 238 -0.64 -10.16 7.51
CA SER A 238 -0.94 -11.51 7.03
C SER A 238 -2.22 -12.06 7.67
N ALA A 239 -2.88 -12.96 6.95
CA ALA A 239 -3.95 -13.83 7.45
C ALA A 239 -3.67 -15.32 7.16
N ASN A 240 -2.45 -15.65 6.74
CA ASN A 240 -2.03 -17.03 6.49
C ASN A 240 -1.06 -17.48 7.58
N LEU A 241 -1.65 -18.01 8.66
CA LEU A 241 -0.98 -18.40 9.89
C LEU A 241 -1.14 -19.90 10.12
N GLN A 242 -0.03 -20.60 10.36
CA GLN A 242 -0.05 -21.99 10.77
C GLN A 242 0.57 -22.14 12.15
N SER A 243 -0.24 -22.55 13.13
CA SER A 243 0.21 -22.79 14.49
C SER A 243 1.22 -23.94 14.51
N ILE A 244 2.38 -23.67 15.10
CA ILE A 244 3.41 -24.68 15.37
C ILE A 244 3.00 -25.54 16.56
N ILE A 245 2.25 -24.96 17.51
CA ILE A 245 1.78 -25.67 18.71
C ILE A 245 0.78 -26.78 18.33
N SER A 246 -0.18 -26.47 17.47
CA SER A 246 -1.24 -27.40 17.08
C SER A 246 -1.04 -28.07 15.71
N GLY A 247 -0.14 -27.56 14.88
CA GLY A 247 0.05 -27.94 13.48
C GLY A 247 -1.04 -27.45 12.52
N ARG A 248 -2.07 -26.75 13.03
CA ARG A 248 -3.26 -26.35 12.27
C ARG A 248 -3.13 -24.96 11.68
N VAL A 249 -3.77 -24.76 10.53
CA VAL A 249 -4.02 -23.43 9.98
C VAL A 249 -5.00 -22.70 10.90
N LEU A 250 -4.62 -21.50 11.35
CA LEU A 250 -5.39 -20.64 12.22
C LEU A 250 -6.39 -19.84 11.39
N LYS A 251 -7.49 -20.50 11.01
CA LYS A 251 -8.42 -19.98 9.99
C LYS A 251 -9.01 -18.62 10.35
N ASP A 252 -9.21 -18.33 11.63
CA ASP A 252 -9.80 -17.06 12.08
C ASP A 252 -8.78 -16.14 12.74
N SER A 253 -7.53 -16.23 12.27
CA SER A 253 -6.44 -15.40 12.74
C SER A 253 -5.85 -14.54 11.63
N TYR A 254 -5.47 -13.31 11.99
CA TYR A 254 -4.94 -12.30 11.08
C TYR A 254 -4.31 -11.17 11.90
N PHE A 255 -3.38 -10.43 11.31
CA PHE A 255 -2.85 -9.23 11.92
C PHE A 255 -2.41 -8.20 10.89
N ALA A 256 -2.39 -6.94 11.30
CA ALA A 256 -1.83 -5.83 10.57
C ALA A 256 -1.03 -4.93 11.52
N ILE A 257 0.06 -4.37 10.99
CA ILE A 257 0.88 -3.36 11.65
C ILE A 257 1.01 -2.19 10.69
N GLN A 258 0.73 -0.96 11.15
CA GLN A 258 0.64 0.22 10.28
C GLN A 258 1.34 1.45 10.85
N GLY A 259 2.05 2.14 9.93
CA GLY A 259 2.73 3.43 10.06
C GLY A 259 3.88 3.41 11.05
N ALA A 260 4.61 4.53 11.15
CA ALA A 260 5.55 4.82 12.23
C ALA A 260 5.23 6.22 12.79
N PHE A 261 4.02 6.37 13.32
CA PHE A 261 3.49 7.65 13.79
C PHE A 261 4.20 8.10 15.06
N GLU A 262 5.11 9.08 14.95
CA GLU A 262 6.01 9.46 16.04
C GLU A 262 6.77 8.25 16.61
N ASN A 263 7.34 7.42 15.74
CA ASN A 263 8.05 6.17 16.04
C ASN A 263 7.18 5.08 16.71
N ARG A 264 5.85 5.19 16.63
CA ARG A 264 4.93 4.17 17.14
C ARG A 264 4.16 3.50 16.01
N LEU A 265 4.19 2.17 16.02
CA LEU A 265 3.37 1.34 15.14
C LEU A 265 1.97 1.12 15.75
N ALA A 266 0.94 1.09 14.91
CA ALA A 266 -0.38 0.59 15.30
C ALA A 266 -0.44 -0.91 15.04
N PHE A 267 -0.90 -1.71 15.99
CA PHE A 267 -1.11 -3.16 15.82
C PHE A 267 -2.59 -3.53 15.97
N MET A 268 -3.09 -4.33 15.05
CA MET A 268 -4.44 -4.88 15.08
C MET A 268 -4.37 -6.36 14.70
N GLY A 269 -4.82 -7.25 15.58
CA GLY A 269 -4.82 -8.68 15.28
C GLY A 269 -5.97 -9.42 15.93
N GLY A 270 -6.46 -10.45 15.25
CA GLY A 270 -7.38 -11.45 15.79
C GLY A 270 -6.67 -12.80 15.85
N PHE A 271 -6.81 -13.52 16.97
CA PHE A 271 -6.23 -14.85 17.16
C PHE A 271 -7.28 -15.77 17.78
N GLU A 272 -7.85 -16.67 16.97
CA GLU A 272 -8.85 -17.69 17.36
C GLU A 272 -9.95 -17.15 18.32
N GLY A 273 -10.51 -15.98 17.98
CA GLY A 273 -11.60 -15.35 18.75
C GLY A 273 -11.18 -14.29 19.77
N ALA A 274 -9.88 -14.03 19.94
CA ALA A 274 -9.37 -12.93 20.74
C ALA A 274 -8.86 -11.78 19.85
N ASP A 275 -9.49 -10.61 19.95
CA ASP A 275 -9.01 -9.39 19.30
C ASP A 275 -8.02 -8.65 20.22
N ILE A 276 -6.86 -8.27 19.65
CA ILE A 276 -5.81 -7.51 20.32
C ILE A 276 -5.55 -6.24 19.51
N LEU A 277 -5.71 -5.09 20.17
CA LEU A 277 -5.64 -3.77 19.55
C LEU A 277 -4.69 -2.85 20.32
N PHE A 278 -3.70 -2.30 19.62
CA PHE A 278 -2.76 -1.32 20.13
C PHE A 278 -2.69 -0.14 19.15
N PRO A 279 -3.58 0.85 19.27
CA PRO A 279 -3.60 1.98 18.35
C PRO A 279 -2.45 2.94 18.67
N ALA A 280 -1.73 3.41 17.64
CA ALA A 280 -0.54 4.26 17.83
C ALA A 280 -0.85 5.66 18.43
N ASN A 281 -2.08 6.16 18.26
CA ASN A 281 -2.57 7.38 18.92
C ASN A 281 -3.07 7.14 20.37
N GLY A 282 -3.03 5.90 20.87
CA GLY A 282 -3.42 5.56 22.24
C GLY A 282 -2.42 6.10 23.28
N ASN A 283 -2.79 6.07 24.56
CA ASN A 283 -1.91 6.50 25.65
C ASN A 283 -0.54 5.78 25.60
N LYS A 284 0.56 6.54 25.64
CA LYS A 284 1.95 6.03 25.56
C LYS A 284 2.29 4.99 26.65
N ARG A 285 1.53 4.92 27.74
CA ARG A 285 1.68 3.91 28.80
C ARG A 285 1.00 2.56 28.51
N LEU A 286 0.21 2.44 27.43
CA LEU A 286 -0.52 1.21 27.11
C LEU A 286 0.40 0.09 26.64
N PHE A 287 1.39 0.44 25.81
CA PHE A 287 2.38 -0.48 25.27
C PHE A 287 3.63 0.28 24.82
N THR A 288 4.75 -0.43 24.81
CA THR A 288 5.97 -0.06 24.09
C THR A 288 6.08 -0.92 22.83
N CYS A 289 6.68 -0.37 21.79
CA CYS A 289 6.93 -1.08 20.55
C CYS A 289 8.38 -0.79 20.13
N VAL A 290 9.11 -1.85 19.80
CA VAL A 290 10.42 -1.80 19.15
C VAL A 290 10.23 -2.43 17.79
N TRP A 291 10.78 -1.80 16.77
CA TRP A 291 10.65 -2.27 15.40
C TRP A 291 11.88 -1.87 14.60
N ASP A 292 12.16 -2.67 13.57
CA ASP A 292 13.26 -2.42 12.66
C ASP A 292 12.98 -3.06 11.30
N CYS A 293 13.63 -2.54 10.26
CA CYS A 293 13.69 -3.15 8.93
C CYS A 293 15.14 -3.10 8.45
N THR A 294 15.79 -4.26 8.38
CA THR A 294 17.22 -4.35 8.05
C THR A 294 17.46 -5.37 6.95
N GLN A 295 18.52 -5.15 6.16
CA GLN A 295 19.03 -6.18 5.27
C GLN A 295 19.77 -7.23 6.11
N THR A 296 19.44 -8.51 5.93
CA THR A 296 20.19 -9.61 6.52
C THR A 296 21.61 -9.63 5.95
N PRO A 297 22.62 -10.17 6.65
CA PRO A 297 23.97 -10.31 6.10
C PRO A 297 23.94 -10.92 4.69
N SER A 298 24.57 -10.24 3.73
CA SER A 298 24.58 -10.70 2.34
C SER A 298 25.14 -12.11 2.24
N THR A 299 24.53 -12.89 1.36
CA THR A 299 24.97 -14.26 1.08
C THR A 299 25.93 -14.28 -0.11
N GLU A 300 26.54 -15.44 -0.40
CA GLU A 300 27.37 -15.60 -1.60
C GLU A 300 26.55 -15.42 -2.90
N ASP A 301 25.24 -15.65 -2.83
CA ASP A 301 24.29 -15.46 -3.92
C ASP A 301 23.38 -14.25 -3.62
N PRO A 302 23.61 -13.07 -4.24
CA PRO A 302 22.81 -11.86 -3.99
C PRO A 302 21.30 -12.06 -4.21
N ASP A 303 20.89 -13.07 -4.99
CA ASP A 303 19.49 -13.41 -5.21
C ASP A 303 18.77 -13.98 -3.96
N GLU A 304 19.54 -14.42 -2.97
CA GLU A 304 19.04 -14.92 -1.68
C GLU A 304 19.15 -13.88 -0.54
N ASP A 305 19.62 -12.66 -0.84
CA ASP A 305 19.60 -11.56 0.11
C ASP A 305 18.15 -11.20 0.50
N LYS A 306 17.95 -10.89 1.78
CA LYS A 306 16.64 -10.65 2.37
C LYS A 306 16.59 -9.33 3.12
N LEU A 307 15.42 -8.73 3.12
CA LEU A 307 15.03 -7.75 4.14
C LEU A 307 14.29 -8.47 5.27
N HIS A 308 14.58 -8.06 6.49
CA HIS A 308 13.99 -8.55 7.73
C HIS A 308 13.21 -7.43 8.40
N TRP A 309 11.91 -7.62 8.55
CA TRP A 309 11.04 -6.81 9.40
C TRP A 309 10.93 -7.47 10.76
N SER A 310 11.29 -6.76 11.82
CA SER A 310 11.13 -7.22 13.20
C SER A 310 10.24 -6.26 13.98
N VAL A 311 9.31 -6.79 14.75
CA VAL A 311 8.42 -6.00 15.62
C VAL A 311 8.21 -6.73 16.94
N SER A 312 8.51 -6.05 18.04
CA SER A 312 8.19 -6.50 19.40
C SER A 312 7.29 -5.49 20.10
N ILE A 313 6.13 -5.95 20.55
CA ILE A 313 5.13 -5.15 21.28
C ILE A 313 5.02 -5.67 22.70
N ASN A 314 5.14 -4.77 23.67
CA ASN A 314 5.09 -5.10 25.08
C ASN A 314 4.06 -4.22 25.79
N SER A 315 3.01 -4.83 26.32
CA SER A 315 1.94 -4.16 27.07
C SER A 315 1.80 -4.74 28.48
N LYS A 316 0.82 -4.26 29.24
CA LYS A 316 0.50 -4.83 30.57
C LYS A 316 0.08 -6.31 30.49
N LEU A 317 -0.56 -6.72 29.40
CA LEU A 317 -1.16 -8.05 29.26
C LEU A 317 -0.47 -8.95 28.24
N TRP A 318 0.19 -8.37 27.25
CA TRP A 318 0.70 -9.09 26.08
C TRP A 318 2.17 -8.77 25.82
N VAL A 319 2.90 -9.76 25.32
CA VAL A 319 4.12 -9.60 24.53
C VAL A 319 3.85 -10.24 23.17
N ILE A 320 4.13 -9.53 22.09
CA ILE A 320 3.94 -10.01 20.72
C ILE A 320 5.24 -9.78 19.97
N ASP A 321 5.85 -10.84 19.48
CA ASP A 321 7.08 -10.78 18.68
C ASP A 321 6.79 -11.31 17.28
N ILE A 322 7.20 -10.56 16.26
CA ILE A 322 6.96 -10.86 14.85
C ILE A 322 8.27 -10.65 14.09
N ASP A 323 8.68 -11.67 13.35
CA ASP A 323 9.84 -11.62 12.47
C ASP A 323 9.45 -12.11 11.09
N LEU A 324 9.70 -11.29 10.06
CA LEU A 324 9.33 -11.57 8.68
C LEU A 324 10.48 -11.28 7.73
N TYR A 325 10.60 -12.10 6.71
CA TYR A 325 11.66 -12.04 5.72
C TYR A 325 11.07 -12.03 4.31
N CYS A 326 11.56 -11.13 3.48
CA CYS A 326 11.29 -11.12 2.04
C CYS A 326 12.62 -11.15 1.28
N ARG A 327 12.70 -11.92 0.20
CA ARG A 327 13.85 -11.82 -0.72
C ARG A 327 13.83 -10.48 -1.42
N ILE A 328 14.97 -9.82 -1.52
CA ILE A 328 15.06 -8.47 -2.12
C ILE A 328 14.59 -8.49 -3.58
N ARG A 329 14.96 -9.51 -4.36
CA ARG A 329 14.53 -9.66 -5.77
C ARG A 329 13.02 -9.82 -5.98
N GLU A 330 12.27 -10.12 -4.93
CA GLU A 330 10.82 -10.29 -4.96
C GLU A 330 10.07 -9.02 -4.54
N LEU A 331 10.80 -7.98 -4.13
CA LEU A 331 10.26 -6.68 -3.72
C LEU A 331 10.10 -5.75 -4.93
N ALA A 332 8.96 -5.07 -5.00
CA ALA A 332 8.74 -3.98 -5.92
C ALA A 332 9.11 -2.66 -5.26
N ASN A 333 9.71 -1.73 -6.01
CA ASN A 333 9.83 -0.37 -5.56
C ASN A 333 8.59 0.44 -5.97
N ARG A 334 7.87 1.01 -5.00
CA ARG A 334 6.68 1.82 -5.20
C ARG A 334 6.95 3.26 -4.81
N THR A 335 6.90 4.13 -5.81
CA THR A 335 7.11 5.55 -5.61
C THR A 335 5.78 6.31 -5.59
N LEU A 336 5.57 7.11 -4.55
CA LEU A 336 4.37 7.91 -4.35
C LEU A 336 4.75 9.39 -4.28
N GLU A 337 4.14 10.23 -5.10
CA GLU A 337 4.37 11.67 -5.05
C GLU A 337 3.73 12.28 -3.79
N LEU A 338 4.47 13.14 -3.08
CA LEU A 338 3.92 13.80 -1.90
C LEU A 338 2.92 14.91 -2.27
N PRO A 339 1.81 15.09 -1.51
CA PRO A 339 0.83 16.14 -1.77
C PRO A 339 1.39 17.57 -1.73
N GLU A 340 2.46 17.79 -0.98
CA GLU A 340 3.18 19.07 -0.92
C GLU A 340 3.85 19.44 -2.25
N GLY A 341 4.14 18.46 -3.11
CA GLY A 341 4.92 18.64 -4.32
C GLY A 341 6.42 18.78 -4.02
N ASN A 342 7.08 19.75 -4.66
CA ASN A 342 8.54 19.97 -4.56
C ASN A 342 9.39 18.77 -5.04
N ARG A 343 8.83 17.93 -5.90
CA ARG A 343 9.45 16.67 -6.35
C ARG A 343 9.85 15.74 -5.22
N LYS A 344 9.14 15.79 -4.10
CA LYS A 344 9.35 14.83 -3.02
C LYS A 344 8.53 13.58 -3.28
N ILE A 345 9.16 12.44 -3.02
CA ILE A 345 8.51 11.13 -3.09
C ILE A 345 8.53 10.46 -1.73
N LEU A 346 7.54 9.60 -1.50
CA LEU A 346 7.67 8.50 -0.57
C LEU A 346 8.09 7.27 -1.40
N ASN A 347 9.29 6.76 -1.12
CA ASN A 347 9.82 5.58 -1.77
C ASN A 347 9.58 4.35 -0.89
N VAL A 348 8.83 3.37 -1.37
CA VAL A 348 8.38 2.21 -0.59
C VAL A 348 8.80 0.92 -1.26
N VAL A 349 9.68 0.15 -0.63
CA VAL A 349 9.87 -1.26 -0.97
C VAL A 349 8.67 -2.05 -0.48
N GLN A 350 8.03 -2.82 -1.35
CA GLN A 350 6.84 -3.60 -1.03
C GLN A 350 6.94 -5.04 -1.56
N GLY A 351 6.47 -5.99 -0.77
CA GLY A 351 6.38 -7.40 -1.14
C GLY A 351 5.13 -8.04 -0.56
N ALA A 352 4.77 -9.20 -1.10
CA ALA A 352 3.66 -10.03 -0.59
C ALA A 352 4.05 -11.52 -0.45
N SER A 353 5.34 -11.83 -0.52
CA SER A 353 5.90 -13.17 -0.33
C SER A 353 6.54 -13.37 1.04
N GLY A 354 6.29 -12.45 1.98
CA GLY A 354 6.92 -12.47 3.29
C GLY A 354 6.63 -13.76 4.06
N THR A 355 7.68 -14.33 4.66
CA THR A 355 7.61 -15.54 5.48
C THR A 355 8.31 -15.33 6.80
N GLY A 356 7.86 -16.01 7.85
CA GLY A 356 8.49 -15.90 9.16
C GLY A 356 7.59 -16.40 10.28
N GLU A 357 7.61 -15.72 11.41
CA GLU A 357 6.92 -16.19 12.61
C GLU A 357 6.28 -15.08 13.44
N ILE A 358 5.23 -15.46 14.17
CA ILE A 358 4.64 -14.66 15.25
C ILE A 358 4.58 -15.50 16.53
N LYS A 359 5.00 -14.89 17.64
CA LYS A 359 4.87 -15.44 18.98
C LYS A 359 3.99 -14.52 19.81
N LEU A 360 2.95 -15.09 20.42
CA LEU A 360 2.01 -14.39 21.27
C LEU A 360 2.13 -14.90 22.69
N PHE A 361 2.48 -14.01 23.61
CA PHE A 361 2.57 -14.31 25.02
C PHE A 361 1.61 -13.48 25.85
N LYS A 362 0.97 -14.11 26.83
CA LYS A 362 0.12 -13.45 27.82
C LYS A 362 0.82 -13.39 29.17
N LYS A 363 0.81 -12.22 29.77
CA LYS A 363 1.39 -11.99 31.10
C LYS A 363 0.41 -12.45 32.17
N ALA A 364 0.84 -13.37 33.02
CA ALA A 364 0.10 -13.87 34.17
C ALA A 364 0.93 -13.68 35.45
N ARG A 365 0.67 -12.61 36.20
CA ARG A 365 1.42 -12.25 37.42
C ARG A 365 2.94 -12.15 37.16
N LYS A 366 3.70 -13.19 37.54
CA LYS A 366 5.16 -13.28 37.41
C LYS A 366 5.61 -14.20 36.26
N THR A 367 4.68 -14.82 35.54
CA THR A 367 4.98 -15.73 34.43
C THR A 367 4.53 -15.14 33.11
N LEU A 368 5.21 -15.58 32.04
CA LEU A 368 4.87 -15.29 30.67
C LEU A 368 4.43 -16.61 30.04
N GLU A 369 3.16 -16.70 29.66
CA GLU A 369 2.58 -17.90 29.05
C GLU A 369 2.52 -17.70 27.54
N GLN A 370 3.12 -18.61 26.76
CA GLN A 370 3.02 -18.58 25.30
C GLN A 370 1.64 -19.12 24.90
N ILE A 371 0.80 -18.23 24.38
CA ILE A 371 -0.55 -18.55 23.92
C ILE A 371 -0.55 -19.08 22.50
N GLU A 372 0.32 -18.53 21.64
CA GLU A 372 0.47 -18.98 20.26
C GLU A 372 1.91 -18.83 19.79
N TYR A 373 2.30 -19.72 18.88
CA TYR A 373 3.49 -19.62 18.06
C TYR A 373 3.16 -20.16 16.67
N ALA A 374 3.17 -19.29 15.67
CA ALA A 374 2.74 -19.63 14.33
C ALA A 374 3.74 -19.19 13.27
N ASN A 375 3.87 -20.02 12.23
CA ASN A 375 4.50 -19.64 10.98
C ASN A 375 3.57 -18.70 10.20
N ILE A 376 4.17 -17.70 9.57
CA ILE A 376 3.51 -16.74 8.70
C ILE A 376 3.97 -17.01 7.27
N THR A 377 3.03 -16.99 6.33
CA THR A 377 3.31 -16.98 4.89
C THR A 377 2.48 -15.91 4.20
N ASN A 378 2.83 -15.57 2.96
CA ASN A 378 2.16 -14.56 2.15
C ASN A 378 1.95 -13.23 2.89
N ALA A 379 2.94 -12.84 3.68
CA ALA A 379 2.87 -11.57 4.39
C ALA A 379 3.11 -10.43 3.39
N VAL A 380 2.25 -9.42 3.45
CA VAL A 380 2.53 -8.11 2.88
C VAL A 380 3.52 -7.43 3.81
N CYS A 381 4.64 -6.98 3.25
CA CYS A 381 5.70 -6.27 3.96
C CYS A 381 6.06 -5.03 3.15
N GLU A 382 5.96 -3.86 3.76
CA GLU A 382 6.32 -2.60 3.16
C GLU A 382 7.18 -1.78 4.12
N PHE A 383 8.20 -1.15 3.55
CA PHE A 383 9.08 -0.23 4.26
C PHE A 383 9.47 0.92 3.33
N GLY A 384 9.53 2.13 3.84
CA GLY A 384 9.84 3.27 2.99
C GLY A 384 10.04 4.57 3.74
N HIS A 385 10.67 5.52 3.05
CA HIS A 385 10.96 6.84 3.58
C HIS A 385 10.75 7.92 2.53
N GLU A 386 10.57 9.15 3.00
CA GLU A 386 10.61 10.32 2.14
C GLU A 386 12.01 10.52 1.55
N GLU A 387 12.07 10.76 0.24
CA GLU A 387 13.28 11.06 -0.50
C GLU A 387 13.05 12.25 -1.45
N ASP A 388 14.12 12.95 -1.79
CA ASP A 388 14.10 13.89 -2.92
C ASP A 388 14.02 13.06 -4.20
N GLY A 389 13.00 13.31 -5.02
CA GLY A 389 12.83 12.59 -6.26
C GLY A 389 13.83 13.07 -7.32
N VAL A 390 14.49 12.12 -7.96
CA VAL A 390 15.46 12.33 -9.04
C VAL A 390 14.72 12.37 -10.39
N ILE A 391 15.15 13.24 -11.30
CA ILE A 391 14.64 13.31 -12.69
C ILE A 391 15.34 12.27 -13.55
#